data_AF-Q0EZ69-F1
#
_entry.id   AF-Q0EZ69-F1
#
_cell.length_a   1.000
_cell.length_b   1.000
_cell.length_c   1.000
_cell.angle_alpha   90.00
_cell.angle_beta   90.00
_cell.angle_gamma   90.00
#
_symmetry.space_group_name_H-M   'P 1'
#
loop_
_entity.id
_entity.type
_entity.pdbx_description
1 polymer ?
#
loop_
_entity_poly.entity_id
_entity_poly.type
_entity_poly.pdbx_seq_one_letter_code
_entity_poly.pdbx_strand_id
1 'polypeptide(L)'
;MKILSNHKLTIIAGFVLTAVLIGIATATGGGLTGDQLLGAAARWGHFLAGITWIGLLYYFNFVQVPSLGGVSAETKADLFKEGSIVRRALFWFRFAAMFTVFFGLLLLYGLWSQGGARAISPDIMIGATFGIIMWINVAFIIWPNQKKVIGIVQASSDEKAAAGKKALIASRINTMLSIPMLFFMASSAHFQVFAS
;
A
#
# COMPACT_ATOMS: atom_id res chain seq x y z
N MET A 1 1.15 -30.55 -8.77
CA MET A 1 1.65 -29.85 -7.56
C MET A 1 2.66 -28.72 -7.81
N LYS A 2 3.37 -28.66 -8.96
CA LYS A 2 4.42 -27.64 -9.22
C LYS A 2 3.96 -26.17 -9.17
N ILE A 3 2.70 -25.88 -9.53
CA ILE A 3 2.15 -24.52 -9.49
C ILE A 3 2.09 -24.01 -8.05
N LEU A 4 1.47 -24.78 -7.14
CA LEU A 4 1.25 -24.37 -5.74
C LEU A 4 2.54 -24.34 -4.90
N SER A 5 3.55 -25.14 -5.26
CA SER A 5 4.84 -25.16 -4.58
C SER A 5 5.79 -24.02 -5.01
N ASN A 6 5.47 -23.27 -6.06
CA ASN A 6 6.28 -22.15 -6.54
C ASN A 6 5.50 -20.84 -6.41
N HIS A 7 5.92 -19.97 -5.49
CA HIS A 7 5.21 -18.73 -5.18
C HIS A 7 4.95 -17.85 -6.41
N LYS A 8 5.86 -17.77 -7.39
CA LYS A 8 5.66 -16.97 -8.61
C LYS A 8 4.57 -17.58 -9.48
N LEU A 9 4.61 -18.90 -9.68
CA LEU A 9 3.59 -19.60 -10.45
C LEU A 9 2.22 -19.51 -9.77
N THR A 10 2.15 -19.60 -8.45
CA THR A 10 0.90 -19.40 -7.69
C THR A 10 0.33 -18.00 -7.91
N ILE A 11 1.16 -16.95 -7.82
CA ILE A 11 0.72 -15.56 -8.07
C ILE A 11 0.21 -15.42 -9.50
N ILE A 12 0.97 -15.89 -10.50
CA ILE A 12 0.58 -15.83 -11.93
C ILE A 12 -0.74 -16.57 -12.14
N ALA A 13 -0.91 -17.75 -11.56
CA ALA A 13 -2.13 -18.53 -11.66
C ALA A 13 -3.35 -17.75 -11.13
N GLY A 14 -3.19 -16.94 -10.07
CA GLY A 14 -4.25 -16.05 -9.58
C GLY A 14 -4.69 -15.01 -10.61
N PHE A 15 -3.75 -14.34 -11.27
CA PHE A 15 -4.06 -13.37 -12.34
C PHE A 15 -4.70 -14.05 -13.56
N VAL A 16 -4.20 -15.22 -13.96
CA VAL A 16 -4.77 -16.02 -15.05
C VAL A 16 -6.20 -16.46 -14.72
N LEU A 17 -6.43 -16.93 -13.50
CA LEU A 17 -7.77 -17.31 -13.04
C LEU A 17 -8.74 -16.13 -13.14
N THR A 18 -8.35 -14.94 -12.67
CA THR A 18 -9.18 -13.73 -12.81
C THR A 18 -9.50 -13.43 -14.28
N ALA A 19 -8.51 -13.51 -15.18
CA ALA A 19 -8.72 -13.27 -16.61
C ALA A 19 -9.66 -14.30 -17.24
N VAL A 20 -9.54 -15.58 -16.87
CA VAL A 20 -10.45 -16.65 -17.31
C VAL A 20 -11.88 -16.39 -16.83
N LEU A 21 -12.07 -16.00 -15.57
CA LEU A 21 -13.39 -15.70 -15.03
C LEU A 21 -14.04 -14.50 -15.73
N ILE A 22 -13.26 -13.46 -16.04
CA ILE A 22 -13.75 -12.33 -16.85
C ILE A 22 -14.13 -12.80 -18.26
N GLY A 23 -13.31 -13.64 -18.89
CA GLY A 23 -13.60 -14.20 -20.22
C GLY A 23 -14.88 -15.04 -20.24
N ILE A 24 -15.10 -15.86 -19.21
CA ILE A 24 -16.35 -16.61 -19.02
C ILE A 24 -17.53 -15.65 -18.86
N ALA A 25 -17.41 -14.65 -18.00
CA ALA A 25 -18.48 -13.66 -17.78
C ALA A 25 -18.87 -12.96 -19.09
N THR A 26 -17.89 -12.57 -19.90
CA THR A 26 -18.11 -11.99 -21.23
C THR A 26 -18.82 -12.97 -22.17
N ALA A 27 -18.41 -14.24 -22.20
CA ALA A 27 -19.01 -15.26 -23.04
C ALA A 27 -20.47 -15.59 -22.65
N THR A 28 -20.85 -15.38 -21.38
CA THR A 28 -22.22 -15.58 -20.88
C THR A 28 -23.08 -14.33 -20.92
N GLY A 29 -22.67 -13.29 -21.66
CA GLY A 29 -23.44 -12.05 -21.83
C GLY A 29 -23.26 -11.00 -20.73
N GLY A 30 -22.32 -11.21 -19.80
CA GLY A 30 -21.86 -10.22 -18.82
C GLY A 30 -20.51 -9.62 -19.20
N GLY A 31 -19.64 -9.40 -18.19
CA GLY A 31 -18.27 -8.93 -18.39
C GLY A 31 -18.06 -7.44 -18.21
N LEU A 32 -16.89 -6.95 -18.63
CA LEU A 32 -16.52 -5.53 -18.62
C LEU A 32 -16.58 -4.98 -20.05
N THR A 33 -17.24 -3.84 -20.22
CA THR A 33 -17.22 -3.11 -21.50
C THR A 33 -15.91 -2.35 -21.68
N GLY A 34 -15.55 -1.99 -22.91
CA GLY A 34 -14.28 -1.33 -23.22
C GLY A 34 -14.05 -0.02 -22.44
N ASP A 35 -15.11 0.76 -22.25
CA ASP A 35 -15.13 1.99 -21.44
C ASP A 35 -14.99 1.72 -19.93
N GLN A 36 -15.39 0.54 -19.44
CA GLN A 36 -15.24 0.15 -18.04
C GLN A 36 -13.84 -0.41 -17.71
N LEU A 37 -13.12 -0.96 -18.70
CA LEU A 37 -11.86 -1.68 -18.48
C LEU A 37 -10.83 -0.87 -17.70
N LEU A 38 -10.61 0.39 -18.07
CA LEU A 38 -9.61 1.23 -17.41
C LEU A 38 -9.99 1.51 -15.95
N GLY A 39 -11.25 1.84 -15.69
CA GLY A 39 -11.74 2.09 -14.33
C GLY A 39 -11.69 0.84 -13.45
N ALA A 40 -12.06 -0.32 -14.01
CA ALA A 40 -11.98 -1.60 -13.31
C ALA A 40 -10.52 -2.00 -13.01
N ALA A 41 -9.62 -1.86 -13.97
CA ALA A 41 -8.20 -2.16 -13.79
C ALA A 41 -7.55 -1.21 -12.78
N ALA A 42 -7.84 0.09 -12.85
CA ALA A 42 -7.36 1.07 -11.88
C ALA A 42 -7.85 0.75 -10.46
N ARG A 43 -9.14 0.40 -10.31
CA ARG A 43 -9.72 0.02 -9.02
C ARG A 43 -9.11 -1.25 -8.46
N TRP A 44 -8.93 -2.27 -9.30
CA TRP A 44 -8.29 -3.51 -8.89
C TRP A 44 -6.83 -3.31 -8.50
N GLY A 45 -6.07 -2.54 -9.29
CA GLY A 45 -4.71 -2.14 -8.97
C GLY A 45 -4.60 -1.35 -7.68
N HIS A 46 -5.53 -0.42 -7.45
CA HIS A 46 -5.62 0.35 -6.20
C HIS A 46 -5.82 -0.58 -5.00
N PHE A 47 -6.73 -1.55 -5.09
CA PHE A 47 -6.97 -2.51 -4.02
C PHE A 47 -5.74 -3.39 -3.74
N LEU A 48 -5.16 -4.02 -4.76
CA LEU A 48 -3.99 -4.90 -4.58
C LEU A 48 -2.79 -4.14 -4.00
N ALA A 49 -2.53 -2.92 -4.47
CA ALA A 49 -1.49 -2.07 -3.92
C ALA A 49 -1.83 -1.62 -2.50
N GLY A 50 -3.08 -1.23 -2.24
CA GLY A 50 -3.55 -0.73 -0.95
C GLY A 50 -3.45 -1.76 0.15
N ILE A 51 -3.92 -2.99 -0.09
CA ILE A 51 -3.80 -4.09 0.88
C ILE A 51 -2.32 -4.42 1.16
N THR A 52 -1.47 -4.37 0.13
CA THR A 52 -0.03 -4.63 0.29
C THR A 52 0.62 -3.53 1.13
N TRP A 53 0.28 -2.27 0.87
CA TRP A 53 0.83 -1.13 1.58
C TRP A 53 0.41 -1.12 3.05
N ILE A 54 -0.89 -1.16 3.31
CA ILE A 54 -1.42 -1.08 4.67
C ILE A 54 -1.14 -2.36 5.45
N GLY A 55 -1.18 -3.52 4.81
CA GLY A 55 -0.76 -4.79 5.42
C GLY A 55 0.69 -4.75 5.89
N LEU A 56 1.62 -4.23 5.07
CA LEU A 56 3.02 -4.06 5.48
C LEU A 56 3.19 -2.98 6.55
N LEU A 57 2.42 -1.89 6.51
CA LEU A 57 2.41 -0.87 7.57
C LEU A 57 2.06 -1.50 8.92
N TYR A 58 1.04 -2.35 8.96
CA TYR A 58 0.58 -3.03 10.18
C TYR A 58 1.56 -4.10 10.61
N TYR A 59 2.11 -4.87 9.67
CA TYR A 59 3.21 -5.80 9.94
C TYR A 59 4.38 -5.09 10.63
N PHE A 60 4.80 -3.91 10.15
CA PHE A 60 5.90 -3.18 10.79
C PHE A 60 5.58 -2.73 12.21
N ASN A 61 4.38 -2.18 12.44
CA ASN A 61 4.04 -1.56 13.73
C ASN A 61 3.56 -2.55 14.78
N PHE A 62 2.88 -3.64 14.39
CA PHE A 62 2.30 -4.62 15.31
C PHE A 62 3.15 -5.87 15.46
N VAL A 63 3.96 -6.24 14.47
CA VAL A 63 4.75 -7.48 14.49
C VAL A 63 6.23 -7.17 14.54
N GLN A 64 6.80 -6.63 13.46
CA GLN A 64 8.24 -6.53 13.30
C GLN A 64 8.90 -5.67 14.39
N VAL A 65 8.47 -4.41 14.57
CA VAL A 65 9.12 -3.49 15.52
C VAL A 65 9.02 -3.98 16.98
N PRO A 66 7.85 -4.43 17.47
CA PRO A 66 7.77 -5.04 18.80
C PRO A 66 8.70 -6.25 18.98
N SER A 67 8.76 -7.14 17.98
CA SER A 67 9.66 -8.31 18.03
C SER A 67 11.14 -7.94 18.05
N LEU A 68 11.52 -6.77 17.55
CA LEU A 68 12.91 -6.30 17.55
C LEU A 68 13.39 -5.82 18.94
N GLY A 69 12.51 -5.66 19.93
CA GLY A 69 12.86 -5.18 21.27
C GLY A 69 13.80 -6.11 22.05
N GLY A 70 13.64 -7.43 21.89
CA GLY A 70 14.34 -8.45 22.68
C GLY A 70 15.43 -9.24 21.95
N VAL A 71 15.73 -8.91 20.70
CA VAL A 71 16.72 -9.64 19.86
C VAL A 71 18.11 -9.02 19.95
N SER A 72 19.14 -9.86 19.84
CA SER A 72 20.55 -9.46 19.91
C SER A 72 20.95 -8.53 18.75
N ALA A 73 22.08 -7.82 18.89
CA ALA A 73 22.61 -6.97 17.84
C ALA A 73 22.96 -7.74 16.55
N GLU A 74 23.49 -8.97 16.70
CA GLU A 74 23.81 -9.87 15.60
C GLU A 74 22.55 -10.28 14.83
N THR A 75 21.50 -10.71 15.53
CA THR A 75 20.21 -11.04 14.90
C THR A 75 19.61 -9.83 14.19
N LYS A 76 19.72 -8.62 14.76
CA LYS A 76 19.29 -7.39 14.08
C LYS A 76 20.09 -7.14 12.81
N ALA A 77 21.41 -7.32 12.84
CA ALA A 77 22.24 -7.17 11.64
C ALA A 77 21.79 -8.13 10.53
N ASP A 78 21.52 -9.39 10.88
CA ASP A 78 21.04 -10.40 9.94
C ASP A 78 19.64 -10.09 9.37
N LEU A 79 18.73 -9.58 10.19
CA LEU A 79 17.38 -9.20 9.75
C LEU A 79 17.39 -7.99 8.81
N PHE A 80 18.42 -7.14 8.87
CA PHE A 80 18.52 -5.90 8.09
C PHE A 80 19.53 -5.98 6.93
N LYS A 81 20.22 -7.10 6.74
CA LYS A 81 21.19 -7.30 5.65
C LYS A 81 20.56 -7.25 4.26
N GLU A 82 21.38 -7.21 3.23
CA GLU A 82 20.89 -7.26 1.85
C GLU A 82 20.10 -8.54 1.55
N GLY A 83 18.99 -8.42 0.83
CA GLY A 83 18.12 -9.56 0.53
C GLY A 83 17.29 -10.11 1.70
N SER A 84 17.43 -9.52 2.90
CA SER A 84 16.68 -9.90 4.10
C SER A 84 15.18 -9.62 3.98
N ILE A 85 14.41 -10.22 4.89
CA ILE A 85 12.97 -9.99 5.02
C ILE A 85 12.64 -8.51 5.22
N VAL A 86 13.42 -7.77 6.03
CA VAL A 86 13.15 -6.35 6.30
C VAL A 86 13.34 -5.52 5.05
N ARG A 87 14.43 -5.72 4.30
CA ARG A 87 14.65 -4.96 3.06
C ARG A 87 13.64 -5.29 1.97
N ARG A 88 13.21 -6.56 1.87
CA ARG A 88 12.11 -6.97 0.97
C ARG A 88 10.79 -6.31 1.35
N ALA A 89 10.45 -6.30 2.64
CA ALA A 89 9.25 -5.65 3.13
C ALA A 89 9.29 -4.13 2.85
N LEU A 90 10.41 -3.45 3.12
CA LEU A 90 10.57 -2.02 2.83
C LEU A 90 10.47 -1.69 1.34
N PHE A 91 11.01 -2.56 0.47
CA PHE A 91 10.88 -2.44 -0.98
C PHE A 91 9.40 -2.47 -1.39
N TRP A 92 8.67 -3.52 -1.00
CA TRP A 92 7.27 -3.67 -1.36
C TRP A 92 6.41 -2.57 -0.74
N PHE A 93 6.66 -2.20 0.51
CA PHE A 93 5.95 -1.11 1.19
C PHE A 93 6.04 0.21 0.41
N ARG A 94 7.24 0.56 -0.08
CA ARG A 94 7.45 1.80 -0.84
C ARG A 94 6.69 1.80 -2.17
N PHE A 95 6.80 0.72 -2.94
CA PHE A 95 6.15 0.64 -4.25
C PHE A 95 4.63 0.49 -4.11
N ALA A 96 4.15 -0.31 -3.16
CA ALA A 96 2.74 -0.45 -2.87
C ALA A 96 2.11 0.90 -2.48
N ALA A 97 2.79 1.71 -1.65
CA ALA A 97 2.32 3.05 -1.32
C ALA A 97 2.17 3.94 -2.58
N MET A 98 3.20 3.96 -3.43
CA MET A 98 3.20 4.73 -4.66
C MET A 98 2.10 4.29 -5.63
N PHE A 99 1.95 2.98 -5.87
CA PHE A 99 0.92 2.46 -6.78
C PHE A 99 -0.49 2.67 -6.23
N THR A 100 -0.69 2.57 -4.90
CA THR A 100 -1.98 2.88 -4.28
C THR A 100 -2.37 4.31 -4.61
N VAL A 101 -1.50 5.29 -4.34
CA VAL A 101 -1.80 6.70 -4.64
C VAL A 101 -1.97 6.93 -6.14
N PHE A 102 -1.10 6.36 -6.98
CA PHE A 102 -1.21 6.48 -8.43
C PHE A 102 -2.58 6.03 -8.96
N PHE A 103 -3.01 4.81 -8.62
CA PHE A 103 -4.32 4.32 -9.03
C PHE A 103 -5.47 5.09 -8.38
N GLY A 104 -5.29 5.56 -7.14
CA GLY A 104 -6.29 6.37 -6.44
C GLY A 104 -6.52 7.71 -7.15
N LEU A 105 -5.45 8.36 -7.62
CA LEU A 105 -5.54 9.59 -8.40
C LEU A 105 -6.20 9.36 -9.77
N LEU A 106 -5.92 8.24 -10.43
CA LEU A 106 -6.63 7.86 -11.67
C LEU A 106 -8.14 7.69 -11.44
N LEU A 107 -8.53 7.07 -10.31
CA LEU A 107 -9.94 6.90 -9.96
C LEU A 107 -10.63 8.22 -9.62
N LEU A 108 -9.96 9.10 -8.85
CA LEU A 108 -10.47 10.44 -8.56
C LEU A 108 -10.64 11.27 -9.83
N TYR A 109 -9.66 11.21 -10.75
CA TYR A 109 -9.78 11.84 -12.06
C TYR A 109 -10.96 11.27 -12.84
N GLY A 110 -11.15 9.95 -12.85
CA GLY A 110 -12.28 9.30 -13.50
C GLY A 110 -13.64 9.77 -12.95
N LEU A 111 -13.78 9.90 -11.63
CA LEU A 111 -14.99 10.47 -11.00
C LEU A 111 -15.21 11.91 -11.43
N TRP A 112 -14.16 12.74 -11.37
CA TRP A 112 -14.21 14.14 -11.79
C TRP A 112 -14.63 14.29 -13.26
N SER A 113 -14.07 13.48 -14.16
CA SER A 113 -14.40 13.54 -15.58
C SER A 113 -15.85 13.17 -15.90
N GLN A 114 -16.51 12.39 -15.03
CA GLN A 114 -17.89 11.95 -15.25
C GLN A 114 -18.93 12.91 -14.65
N GLY A 115 -18.65 13.55 -13.52
CA GLY A 115 -19.65 14.40 -12.83
C GLY A 115 -19.08 15.61 -12.10
N GLY A 116 -17.83 15.99 -12.38
CA GLY A 116 -17.15 17.11 -11.75
C GLY A 116 -17.03 16.96 -10.23
N ALA A 117 -17.03 18.09 -9.51
CA ALA A 117 -16.92 18.11 -8.06
C ALA A 117 -18.03 17.31 -7.35
N ARG A 118 -19.23 17.25 -7.93
CA ARG A 118 -20.38 16.54 -7.32
C ARG A 118 -20.22 15.01 -7.32
N ALA A 119 -19.35 14.47 -8.18
CA ALA A 119 -19.05 13.04 -8.21
C ALA A 119 -18.04 12.61 -7.14
N ILE A 120 -17.41 13.56 -6.43
CA ILE A 120 -16.43 13.30 -5.38
C ILE A 120 -17.08 13.60 -4.03
N SER A 121 -17.45 12.57 -3.29
CA SER A 121 -18.04 12.74 -1.96
C SER A 121 -17.03 13.27 -0.93
N PRO A 122 -17.49 13.95 0.14
CA PRO A 122 -16.59 14.36 1.21
C PRO A 122 -15.87 13.18 1.86
N ASP A 123 -16.52 12.02 1.99
CA ASP A 123 -15.93 10.78 2.50
C ASP A 123 -14.69 10.35 1.70
N ILE A 124 -14.79 10.26 0.36
CA ILE A 124 -13.63 9.88 -0.45
C ILE A 124 -12.53 10.95 -0.38
N MET A 125 -12.89 12.23 -0.28
CA MET A 125 -11.89 13.30 -0.10
C MET A 125 -11.11 13.13 1.20
N ILE A 126 -11.79 12.88 2.33
CA ILE A 126 -11.14 12.66 3.63
C ILE A 126 -10.21 11.45 3.56
N GLY A 127 -10.69 10.33 3.04
CA GLY A 127 -9.89 9.12 2.85
C GLY A 127 -8.66 9.40 1.97
N ALA A 128 -8.85 10.00 0.80
CA ALA A 128 -7.78 10.32 -0.14
C ALA A 128 -6.74 11.29 0.45
N THR A 129 -7.17 12.33 1.17
CA THR A 129 -6.27 13.28 1.82
C THR A 129 -5.36 12.59 2.82
N PHE A 130 -5.89 11.74 3.70
CA PHE A 130 -5.05 10.99 4.63
C PHE A 130 -4.13 10.00 3.91
N GLY A 131 -4.61 9.30 2.88
CA GLY A 131 -3.78 8.44 2.04
C GLY A 131 -2.60 9.19 1.40
N ILE A 132 -2.84 10.39 0.87
CA ILE A 132 -1.80 11.24 0.25
C ILE A 132 -0.79 11.73 1.31
N ILE A 133 -1.26 12.21 2.47
CA ILE A 133 -0.38 12.62 3.58
C ILE A 133 0.51 11.45 4.02
N MET A 134 -0.10 10.27 4.17
CA MET A 134 0.64 9.06 4.54
C MET A 134 1.69 8.69 3.49
N TRP A 135 1.37 8.79 2.19
CA TRP A 135 2.34 8.54 1.13
C TRP A 135 3.47 9.56 1.11
N ILE A 136 3.19 10.85 1.35
CA ILE A 136 4.20 11.89 1.53
C ILE A 136 5.14 11.52 2.69
N ASN A 137 4.59 11.07 3.83
CA ASN A 137 5.41 10.57 4.94
C ASN A 137 6.29 9.38 4.50
N VAL A 138 5.78 8.45 3.69
CA VAL A 138 6.56 7.33 3.14
C VAL A 138 7.70 7.84 2.27
N ALA A 139 7.41 8.73 1.32
CA ALA A 139 8.35 9.20 0.30
C ALA A 139 9.45 10.11 0.86
N PHE A 140 9.08 11.04 1.75
CA PHE A 140 9.95 12.13 2.18
C PHE A 140 10.49 11.98 3.60
N ILE A 141 9.87 11.17 4.46
CA ILE A 141 10.34 10.96 5.85
C ILE A 141 10.84 9.54 6.06
N ILE A 142 9.99 8.53 5.84
CA ILE A 142 10.33 7.14 6.13
C ILE A 142 11.45 6.68 5.21
N TRP A 143 11.31 6.81 3.89
CA TRP A 143 12.29 6.27 2.96
C TRP A 143 13.69 6.91 3.07
N PRO A 144 13.86 8.24 3.15
CA PRO A 144 15.18 8.84 3.31
C PRO A 144 15.89 8.42 4.60
N ASN A 145 15.15 8.27 5.71
CA ASN A 145 15.71 7.79 6.97
C ASN A 145 16.00 6.28 6.93
N GLN A 146 15.13 5.47 6.31
CA GLN A 146 15.36 4.03 6.14
C GLN A 146 16.61 3.75 5.29
N LYS A 147 16.89 4.56 4.26
CA LYS A 147 18.15 4.45 3.49
C LYS A 147 19.40 4.54 4.36
N LYS A 148 19.39 5.40 5.39
CA LYS A 148 20.50 5.51 6.36
C LYS A 148 20.55 4.27 7.27
N VAL A 149 19.40 3.87 7.82
CA VAL A 149 19.28 2.70 8.72
C VAL A 149 19.79 1.42 8.06
N ILE A 150 19.42 1.19 6.81
CA ILE A 150 19.83 -0.01 6.06
C ILE A 150 21.16 0.16 5.32
N GLY A 151 21.87 1.28 5.52
CA GLY A 151 23.22 1.50 4.99
C GLY A 151 23.32 1.73 3.48
N ILE A 152 22.23 2.09 2.79
CA ILE A 152 22.30 2.60 1.41
C ILE A 152 23.00 3.96 1.38
N VAL A 153 22.75 4.77 2.41
CA VAL A 153 23.42 6.05 2.64
C VAL A 153 24.34 5.87 3.85
N GLN A 154 25.62 6.22 3.69
CA GLN A 154 26.58 6.19 4.79
C GLN A 154 26.16 7.18 5.88
N ALA A 155 26.23 6.74 7.13
CA ALA A 155 25.82 7.49 8.32
C ALA A 155 26.50 6.87 9.55
N SER A 156 26.82 7.70 10.54
CA SER A 156 27.36 7.24 11.82
C SER A 156 26.35 6.40 12.61
N SER A 157 26.79 5.74 13.68
CA SER A 157 25.90 4.99 14.59
C SER A 157 24.75 5.86 15.11
N ASP A 158 25.07 7.07 15.53
CA ASP A 158 24.13 7.99 16.17
C ASP A 158 23.13 8.53 15.15
N GLU A 159 23.60 8.83 13.93
CA GLU A 159 22.72 9.22 12.83
C GLU A 159 21.77 8.11 12.42
N LYS A 160 22.24 6.85 12.39
CA LYS A 160 21.37 5.69 12.10
C LYS A 160 20.31 5.50 13.16
N ALA A 161 20.67 5.63 14.44
CA ALA A 161 19.73 5.55 15.55
C ALA A 161 18.66 6.66 15.48
N ALA A 162 19.09 7.91 15.25
CA ALA A 162 18.19 9.04 15.08
C ALA A 162 17.27 8.89 13.86
N ALA A 163 17.80 8.42 12.73
CA ALA A 163 17.02 8.14 11.52
C ALA A 163 15.98 7.04 11.76
N GLY A 164 16.36 5.95 12.43
CA GLY A 164 15.44 4.88 12.81
C GLY A 164 14.27 5.39 13.66
N LYS A 165 14.55 6.22 14.67
CA LYS A 165 13.52 6.85 15.50
C LYS A 165 12.57 7.73 14.67
N LYS A 166 13.10 8.58 13.78
CA LYS A 166 12.29 9.43 12.90
C LYS A 166 11.39 8.61 11.97
N ALA A 167 11.94 7.58 11.34
CA ALA A 167 11.18 6.68 10.47
C ALA A 167 10.07 5.95 11.24
N LEU A 168 10.35 5.51 12.47
CA LEU A 168 9.37 4.83 13.32
C LEU A 168 8.22 5.75 13.73
N ILE A 169 8.51 6.99 14.14
CA ILE A 169 7.46 7.96 14.50
C ILE A 169 6.56 8.24 13.30
N ALA A 170 7.13 8.47 12.12
CA ALA A 170 6.35 8.66 10.90
C ALA A 170 5.51 7.42 10.54
N SER A 171 6.04 6.21 10.74
CA SER A 171 5.29 4.96 10.55
C SER A 171 4.10 4.83 11.52
N ARG A 172 4.25 5.25 12.77
CA ARG A 172 3.16 5.27 13.76
C ARG A 172 2.10 6.31 13.43
N ILE A 173 2.50 7.50 12.98
CA ILE A 173 1.57 8.52 12.47
C ILE A 173 0.77 7.94 11.31
N ASN A 174 1.44 7.29 10.35
CA ASN A 174 0.74 6.63 9.24
C ASN A 174 -0.21 5.54 9.73
N THR A 175 0.15 4.77 10.75
CA THR A 175 -0.73 3.75 11.33
C THR A 175 -1.97 4.38 11.94
N MET A 176 -1.80 5.45 12.73
CA MET A 176 -2.92 6.21 13.30
C MET A 176 -3.83 6.79 12.21
N LEU A 177 -3.27 7.44 11.18
CA LEU A 177 -4.04 8.02 10.07
C LEU A 177 -4.70 6.96 9.19
N SER A 178 -4.12 5.77 9.09
CA SER A 178 -4.68 4.68 8.28
C SER A 178 -6.07 4.25 8.77
N ILE A 179 -6.36 4.42 10.07
CA ILE A 179 -7.62 4.00 10.67
C ILE A 179 -8.80 4.81 10.12
N PRO A 180 -8.85 6.16 10.28
CA PRO A 180 -9.92 6.96 9.68
C PRO A 180 -9.82 6.95 8.15
N MET A 181 -8.62 6.86 7.57
CA MET A 181 -8.46 6.74 6.12
C MET A 181 -9.23 5.54 5.56
N LEU A 182 -9.01 4.33 6.10
CA LEU A 182 -9.69 3.12 5.65
C LEU A 182 -11.20 3.21 5.86
N PHE A 183 -11.63 3.76 7.00
CA PHE A 183 -13.04 3.95 7.31
C PHE A 183 -13.73 4.83 6.26
N PHE A 184 -13.15 5.98 5.92
CA PHE A 184 -13.74 6.90 4.96
C PHE A 184 -13.60 6.44 3.50
N MET A 185 -12.55 5.69 3.17
CA MET A 185 -12.46 5.00 1.88
C MET A 185 -13.63 4.03 1.70
N ALA A 186 -13.94 3.22 2.72
CA ALA A 186 -15.08 2.30 2.68
C ALA A 186 -16.44 3.03 2.69
N SER A 187 -16.57 4.03 3.57
CA SER A 187 -17.79 4.84 3.70
C SER A 187 -18.23 5.41 2.35
N SER A 188 -17.28 5.93 1.56
CA SER A 188 -17.55 6.56 0.27
C SER A 188 -18.34 5.70 -0.73
N ALA A 189 -18.21 4.37 -0.65
CA ALA A 189 -18.82 3.41 -1.56
C ALA A 189 -19.95 2.56 -0.93
N HIS A 190 -20.09 2.54 0.40
CA HIS A 190 -20.95 1.57 1.08
C HIS A 190 -21.99 2.18 2.02
N PHE A 191 -21.67 3.26 2.74
CA PHE A 191 -22.52 3.82 3.79
C PHE A 191 -22.17 5.28 4.07
N GLN A 192 -22.16 6.11 3.03
CA GLN A 192 -21.66 7.49 3.06
C GLN A 192 -22.09 8.26 4.33
N VAL A 193 -21.11 8.73 5.09
CA VAL A 193 -21.33 9.39 6.39
C VAL A 193 -21.61 10.88 6.20
N PHE A 194 -20.99 11.51 5.21
CA PHE A 194 -21.17 12.94 4.90
C PHE A 194 -21.99 13.16 3.62
N ALA A 195 -22.89 12.22 3.29
CA ALA A 195 -23.80 12.38 2.15
C ALA A 195 -24.71 13.61 2.35
N SER A 196 -24.81 14.41 1.29
CA SER A 196 -25.85 15.42 1.09
C SER A 196 -26.79 14.98 -0.01
#